data_AF-A0A318NG67-F1
#
_entry.id   AF-A0A318NG67-F1
#
_cell.length_a   1.000
_cell.length_b   1.000
_cell.length_c   1.000
_cell.angle_alpha   90.00
_cell.angle_beta   90.00
_cell.angle_gamma   90.00
#
_symmetry.space_group_name_H-M   'P 1'
#
loop_
_entity.id
_entity.type
_entity.pdbx_description
1 polymer ?
#
loop_
_entity_poly.entity_id
_entity_poly.type
_entity_poly.pdbx_seq_one_letter_code
_entity_poly.pdbx_strand_id
1 'polypeptide(L)'
;MCKRTDLRPLADLSLTVARTDPTPPLGRPGVACLFELRTKDGHEANLRVEASTPVSAEEARLLYRSTGQVTVMTPVGVIAGVGDEAEAFTRRSEPGFKYAEYMVHARMGNLVVKVWLAVGGASYVATETLAPKALTVLRATQAAVPTV
;
A
#
# COMPACT_ATOMS: atom_id res chain seq x y z
N MET A 1 -0.82 -12.74 -3.80
CA MET A 1 -0.68 -11.84 -2.64
C MET A 1 -1.80 -12.02 -1.61
N CYS A 2 -3.07 -12.17 -2.01
CA CYS A 2 -4.22 -12.17 -1.08
C CYS A 2 -4.12 -13.12 0.13
N LYS A 3 -3.69 -14.37 -0.08
CA LYS A 3 -3.51 -15.35 1.01
C LYS A 3 -2.25 -15.13 1.87
N ARG A 4 -1.34 -14.25 1.43
CA ARG A 4 -0.03 -14.00 2.07
C ARG A 4 0.00 -12.69 2.86
N THR A 5 -0.89 -11.75 2.57
CA THR A 5 -0.96 -10.49 3.29
C THR A 5 -1.59 -10.71 4.66
N ASP A 6 -0.85 -10.35 5.72
CA ASP A 6 -1.36 -10.34 7.08
C ASP A 6 -2.19 -9.07 7.32
N LEU A 7 -3.46 -9.24 7.68
CA LEU A 7 -4.39 -8.14 7.97
C LEU A 7 -4.45 -7.76 9.45
N ARG A 8 -3.80 -8.53 10.34
CA ARG A 8 -3.76 -8.21 11.78
C ARG A 8 -3.27 -6.79 12.11
N PRO A 9 -2.33 -6.17 11.36
CA PRO A 9 -1.96 -4.76 11.60
C PRO A 9 -3.12 -3.76 11.47
N LEU A 10 -4.23 -4.15 10.85
CA LEU A 10 -5.42 -3.31 10.64
C LEU A 10 -6.54 -3.56 11.65
N ALA A 11 -6.33 -4.43 12.65
CA ALA A 11 -7.42 -4.92 13.52
C ALA A 11 -8.15 -3.80 14.29
N ASP A 12 -7.42 -2.80 14.77
CA ASP A 12 -7.95 -1.63 15.48
C ASP A 12 -8.74 -0.66 14.59
N LEU A 13 -8.62 -0.76 13.26
CA LEU A 13 -9.47 -0.04 12.32
C LEU A 13 -10.87 -0.67 12.19
N SER A 14 -11.10 -1.84 12.81
CA SER A 14 -12.39 -2.54 12.79
C SER A 14 -12.95 -2.72 11.36
N LEU A 15 -12.06 -3.14 10.45
CA LEU A 15 -12.38 -3.36 9.04
C LEU A 15 -12.82 -4.80 8.81
N THR A 16 -13.87 -4.97 8.02
CA THR A 16 -14.35 -6.28 7.55
C THR A 16 -14.03 -6.43 6.07
N VAL A 17 -13.43 -7.56 5.68
CA VAL A 17 -13.19 -7.88 4.27
C VAL A 17 -14.51 -8.21 3.59
N ALA A 18 -14.89 -7.42 2.59
CA ALA A 18 -16.04 -7.67 1.74
C ALA A 18 -15.65 -8.52 0.52
N ARG A 19 -14.50 -8.22 -0.09
CA ARG A 19 -14.00 -8.92 -1.29
C ARG A 19 -12.49 -8.81 -1.40
N THR A 20 -11.90 -9.76 -2.12
CA THR A 20 -10.50 -9.67 -2.57
C THR A 20 -10.40 -9.82 -4.08
N ASP A 21 -9.49 -9.07 -4.70
CA ASP A 21 -9.14 -9.18 -6.12
C ASP A 21 -7.61 -9.35 -6.28
N PRO A 22 -7.13 -10.50 -6.77
CA PRO A 22 -5.71 -10.77 -6.97
C PRO A 22 -5.13 -10.11 -8.23
N THR A 23 -5.95 -9.43 -9.04
CA THR A 23 -5.54 -8.88 -10.33
C THR A 23 -4.56 -7.70 -10.15
N PRO A 24 -3.34 -7.79 -10.70
CA PRO A 24 -2.40 -6.67 -10.66
C PRO A 24 -2.86 -5.52 -11.56
N PRO A 25 -2.45 -4.27 -11.28
CA PRO A 25 -2.71 -3.15 -12.17
C PRO A 25 -2.14 -3.41 -13.58
N LEU A 26 -2.88 -2.98 -14.60
CA LEU A 26 -2.45 -3.10 -16.00
C LEU A 26 -1.07 -2.47 -16.20
N GLY A 27 -0.19 -3.18 -16.92
CA GLY A 27 1.16 -2.71 -17.23
C GLY A 27 2.17 -2.80 -16.09
N ARG A 28 1.83 -3.36 -14.92
CA ARG A 28 2.77 -3.59 -13.81
C ARG A 28 2.99 -5.10 -13.60
N PRO A 29 4.11 -5.68 -14.07
CA PRO A 29 4.40 -7.08 -13.81
C PRO A 29 4.59 -7.30 -12.30
N GLY A 30 4.00 -8.36 -11.76
CA GLY A 30 4.09 -8.69 -10.34
C GLY A 30 2.86 -9.42 -9.81
N VAL A 31 2.82 -9.57 -8.48
CA VAL A 31 1.68 -10.13 -7.75
C VAL A 31 1.00 -9.02 -6.94
N ALA A 32 -0.33 -9.00 -6.97
CA ALA A 32 -1.10 -8.02 -6.22
C ALA A 32 -2.24 -8.67 -5.44
N CYS A 33 -2.78 -7.90 -4.50
CA CYS A 33 -4.11 -8.09 -3.99
C CYS A 33 -4.72 -6.74 -3.63
N LEU A 34 -5.95 -6.52 -4.08
CA LEU A 34 -6.86 -5.53 -3.53
C LEU A 34 -7.80 -6.21 -2.55
N PHE A 35 -7.87 -5.69 -1.33
CA PHE A 35 -8.87 -6.02 -0.33
C PHE A 35 -9.88 -4.87 -0.31
N GLU A 36 -11.10 -5.14 -0.74
CA GLU A 36 -12.23 -4.26 -0.54
C GLU A 36 -12.77 -4.50 0.87
N LEU A 37 -12.77 -3.45 1.67
CA LEU A 37 -13.03 -3.48 3.11
C LEU A 37 -14.22 -2.57 3.44
N ARG A 38 -14.88 -2.85 4.56
CA ARG A 38 -15.92 -2.00 5.13
C ARG A 38 -15.55 -1.64 6.56
N THR A 39 -15.67 -0.38 6.92
CA THR A 39 -15.61 0.06 8.31
C THR A 39 -16.85 -0.41 9.07
N LYS A 40 -16.79 -0.40 10.41
CA LYS A 40 -17.94 -0.71 11.27
C LYS A 40 -19.19 0.12 10.97
N ASP A 41 -19.01 1.37 10.50
CA ASP A 41 -20.08 2.32 10.21
C ASP A 41 -20.55 2.22 8.74
N GLY A 42 -20.07 1.21 8.00
CA GLY A 42 -20.49 0.92 6.61
C GLY A 42 -19.72 1.65 5.51
N HIS A 43 -18.83 2.57 5.86
CA HIS A 43 -17.98 3.27 4.89
C HIS A 43 -16.99 2.33 4.22
N GLU A 44 -16.64 2.64 2.97
CA GLU A 44 -15.65 1.89 2.21
C GLU A 44 -14.24 2.10 2.74
N ALA A 45 -13.44 1.05 2.65
CA ALA A 45 -12.01 1.08 2.87
C ALA A 45 -11.35 0.13 1.87
N ASN A 46 -10.09 0.38 1.52
CA ASN A 46 -9.35 -0.45 0.59
C ASN A 46 -7.92 -0.65 1.10
N LEU A 47 -7.41 -1.86 0.95
CA LEU A 47 -5.98 -2.15 1.07
C LEU A 47 -5.51 -2.76 -0.24
N ARG A 48 -4.59 -2.10 -0.93
CA ARG A 48 -3.89 -2.69 -2.09
C ARG A 48 -2.44 -2.97 -1.73
N VAL A 49 -2.03 -4.21 -1.91
CA VAL A 49 -0.65 -4.67 -1.75
C VAL A 49 -0.15 -5.18 -3.09
N GLU A 50 0.92 -4.58 -3.59
CA GLU A 50 1.59 -4.96 -4.83
C GLU A 50 3.05 -5.31 -4.51
N ALA A 51 3.54 -6.39 -5.11
CA ALA A 51 4.96 -6.74 -5.10
C ALA A 51 5.41 -7.14 -6.50
N SER A 52 6.49 -6.52 -6.96
CA SER A 52 7.08 -6.73 -8.28
C SER A 52 8.55 -7.07 -8.12
N THR A 53 8.99 -8.15 -8.76
CA THR A 53 10.40 -8.57 -8.81
C THR A 53 10.90 -8.52 -10.25
N PRO A 54 11.20 -7.33 -10.82
CA PRO A 54 11.86 -7.22 -12.12
C PRO A 54 13.15 -8.04 -12.20
N VAL A 55 13.66 -8.25 -13.42
CA VAL A 55 14.81 -9.16 -13.62
C VAL A 55 16.12 -8.59 -13.09
N SER A 56 16.17 -7.29 -12.79
CA SER A 56 17.35 -6.62 -12.24
C SER A 56 17.01 -5.53 -11.23
N ALA A 57 18.00 -5.17 -10.40
CA ALA A 57 17.90 -4.03 -9.48
C ALA A 57 17.69 -2.70 -10.21
N GLU A 58 18.25 -2.53 -11.41
CA GLU A 58 18.07 -1.30 -12.19
C GLU A 58 16.64 -1.16 -12.72
N GLU A 59 16.04 -2.25 -13.23
CA GLU A 59 14.63 -2.25 -13.61
C GLU A 59 13.71 -1.98 -12.42
N ALA A 60 14.02 -2.57 -11.25
CA ALA A 60 13.30 -2.28 -10.01
C ALA A 60 13.42 -0.80 -9.61
N ARG A 61 14.58 -0.18 -9.83
CA ARG A 61 14.81 1.24 -9.57
C ARG A 61 13.99 2.13 -10.50
N LEU A 62 13.93 1.81 -11.79
CA LEU A 62 13.09 2.52 -12.75
C LEU A 62 11.61 2.39 -12.39
N LEU A 63 11.16 1.17 -12.06
CA LEU A 63 9.79 0.92 -11.62
C LEU A 63 9.42 1.70 -10.35
N TYR A 64 10.31 1.70 -9.34
CA TYR A 64 10.14 2.48 -8.11
C TYR A 64 9.98 3.97 -8.43
N ARG A 65 10.92 4.57 -9.18
CA ARG A 65 10.87 6.00 -9.54
C ARG A 65 9.61 6.37 -10.31
N SER A 66 9.20 5.52 -11.26
CA SER A 66 7.97 5.75 -12.04
C SER A 66 6.73 5.88 -11.14
N THR A 67 6.68 5.13 -10.03
CA THR A 67 5.54 5.15 -9.12
C THR A 67 5.44 6.48 -8.38
N GLY A 68 6.56 7.05 -7.94
CA GLY A 68 6.58 8.38 -7.31
C GLY A 68 6.26 9.51 -8.29
N GLN A 69 6.60 9.37 -9.57
CA GLN A 69 6.38 10.41 -10.58
C GLN A 69 4.93 10.53 -11.05
N VAL A 70 4.15 9.45 -11.02
CA VAL A 70 2.78 9.43 -11.62
C VAL A 70 1.66 9.53 -10.59
N THR A 71 1.97 9.49 -9.29
CA THR A 71 0.93 9.56 -8.26
C THR A 71 0.36 10.98 -8.15
N VAL A 72 -0.97 11.07 -7.98
CA VAL A 72 -1.68 12.33 -7.69
C VAL A 72 -1.74 12.64 -6.19
N MET A 73 -1.09 11.83 -5.36
CA MET A 73 -1.07 11.97 -3.91
C MET A 73 0.01 12.99 -3.47
N THR A 74 -0.19 13.61 -2.31
CA THR A 74 0.78 14.55 -1.73
C THR A 74 1.94 13.78 -1.10
N PRO A 75 3.21 14.11 -1.42
CA PRO A 75 4.35 13.49 -0.78
C PRO A 75 4.37 13.76 0.74
N VAL A 76 4.60 12.71 1.52
CA VAL A 76 4.92 12.81 2.96
C VAL A 76 6.44 12.90 3.15
N GLY A 77 7.20 12.17 2.33
CA GLY A 77 8.66 12.20 2.33
C GLY A 77 9.30 10.82 2.35
N VAL A 78 10.63 10.81 2.43
CA VAL A 78 11.47 9.61 2.48
C VAL A 78 11.34 8.92 3.84
N ILE A 79 11.35 7.58 3.83
CA ILE A 79 11.34 6.76 5.04
C ILE A 79 12.69 6.07 5.20
N ALA A 80 13.42 6.42 6.27
CA ALA A 80 14.70 5.80 6.58
C ALA A 80 14.54 4.36 7.12
N GLY A 81 15.53 3.50 6.85
CA GLY A 81 15.60 2.15 7.42
C GLY A 81 14.55 1.17 6.87
N VAL A 82 14.09 1.38 5.63
CA VAL A 82 13.16 0.52 4.90
C VAL A 82 13.69 0.27 3.49
N GLY A 83 14.24 -0.93 3.26
CA GLY A 83 14.87 -1.26 1.98
C GLY A 83 16.02 -0.31 1.62
N ASP A 84 16.32 -0.24 0.32
CA ASP A 84 17.31 0.66 -0.25
C ASP A 84 16.74 2.07 -0.48
N GLU A 85 15.46 2.14 -0.88
CA GLU A 85 14.73 3.39 -1.13
C GLU A 85 13.28 3.19 -0.64
N ALA A 86 12.74 4.16 0.10
CA ALA A 86 11.34 4.16 0.49
C ALA A 86 10.82 5.59 0.66
N GLU A 87 9.56 5.79 0.29
CA GLU A 87 8.84 7.05 0.49
C GLU A 87 7.35 6.80 0.69
N ALA A 88 6.66 7.81 1.20
CA ALA A 88 5.23 7.77 1.39
C ALA A 88 4.51 8.99 0.85
N PHE A 89 3.22 8.79 0.61
CA PHE A 89 2.29 9.77 0.10
C PHE A 89 0.96 9.66 0.84
N THR A 90 0.23 10.77 0.90
CA THR A 90 -1.10 10.83 1.49
C THR A 90 -2.07 11.57 0.59
N ARG A 91 -3.35 11.26 0.72
CA ARG A 91 -4.42 11.98 0.04
C ARG A 91 -5.64 12.02 0.95
N ARG A 92 -6.38 13.11 0.85
CA ARG A 92 -7.72 13.26 1.43
C ARG A 92 -8.69 13.60 0.31
N SER A 93 -9.86 12.99 0.32
CA SER A 93 -10.94 13.29 -0.63
C SER A 93 -12.31 13.12 0.02
N GLU A 94 -13.34 13.72 -0.58
CA GLU A 94 -14.72 13.71 -0.07
C GLU A 94 -15.76 13.39 -1.18
N PRO A 95 -15.75 12.19 -1.79
CA PRO A 95 -16.76 11.79 -2.77
C PRO A 95 -18.07 11.33 -2.08
N GLY A 96 -18.58 12.11 -1.13
CA GLY A 96 -19.78 11.81 -0.32
C GLY A 96 -19.50 11.38 1.13
N PHE A 97 -18.28 10.95 1.45
CA PHE A 97 -17.77 10.71 2.81
C PHE A 97 -16.28 11.04 2.88
N LYS A 98 -15.73 11.25 4.08
CA LYS A 98 -14.31 11.60 4.21
C LYS A 98 -13.45 10.39 3.97
N TYR A 99 -12.51 10.49 3.04
CA TYR A 99 -11.63 9.41 2.62
C TYR A 99 -10.18 9.80 2.89
N ALA A 100 -9.51 9.07 3.78
CA ALA A 100 -8.11 9.28 4.11
C ALA A 100 -7.26 8.14 3.53
N GLU A 101 -6.19 8.50 2.85
CA GLU A 101 -5.36 7.56 2.11
C GLU A 101 -3.89 7.72 2.49
N TYR A 102 -3.20 6.60 2.62
CA TYR A 102 -1.77 6.52 2.84
C TYR A 102 -1.18 5.44 1.94
N MET A 103 -0.21 5.83 1.12
CA MET A 103 0.55 4.94 0.26
C MET A 103 2.00 4.98 0.69
N VAL A 104 2.58 3.81 0.92
CA VAL A 104 4.02 3.64 1.11
C VAL A 104 4.51 2.68 0.05
N HIS A 105 5.66 2.99 -0.53
CA HIS A 105 6.35 2.06 -1.41
C HIS A 105 7.85 2.06 -1.13
N ALA A 106 8.47 0.93 -1.41
CA ALA A 106 9.88 0.71 -1.12
C ALA A 106 10.50 -0.23 -2.14
N ARG A 107 11.79 -0.04 -2.38
CA ARG A 107 12.65 -0.93 -3.17
C ARG A 107 13.68 -1.62 -2.27
N MET A 108 13.95 -2.88 -2.53
CA MET A 108 15.03 -3.65 -1.90
C MET A 108 15.63 -4.60 -2.94
N GLY A 109 16.88 -4.36 -3.37
CA GLY A 109 17.45 -5.08 -4.51
C GLY A 109 16.57 -4.94 -5.75
N ASN A 110 16.13 -6.08 -6.28
CA ASN A 110 15.21 -6.16 -7.42
C ASN A 110 13.71 -6.20 -7.03
N LEU A 111 13.36 -6.08 -5.76
CA LEU A 111 11.96 -6.09 -5.29
C LEU A 111 11.44 -4.66 -5.13
N VAL A 112 10.25 -4.39 -5.66
CA VAL A 112 9.46 -3.18 -5.38
C VAL A 112 8.16 -3.61 -4.70
N VAL A 113 7.89 -3.07 -3.52
CA VAL A 113 6.64 -3.27 -2.78
C VAL A 113 5.90 -1.95 -2.68
N LYS A 114 4.60 -1.96 -2.95
CA LYS A 114 3.70 -0.82 -2.75
C LYS A 114 2.50 -1.26 -1.93
N VAL A 115 2.21 -0.51 -0.88
CA VAL A 115 1.04 -0.69 -0.02
C VAL A 115 0.25 0.60 -0.01
N TRP A 116 -1.01 0.54 -0.39
CA TRP A 116 -1.95 1.66 -0.37
C TRP A 116 -3.13 1.28 0.52
N LEU A 117 -3.26 1.98 1.64
CA LEU A 117 -4.36 1.87 2.59
C LEU A 117 -5.23 3.11 2.49
N ALA A 118 -6.52 2.91 2.27
CA ALA A 118 -7.52 3.96 2.17
C ALA A 118 -8.70 3.64 3.07
N VAL A 119 -9.16 4.61 3.86
CA VAL A 119 -10.22 4.41 4.86
C VAL A 119 -11.21 5.55 4.81
N GLY A 120 -12.48 5.20 4.59
CA GLY A 120 -13.61 6.10 4.64
C GLY A 120 -14.19 6.27 6.04
N GLY A 121 -14.80 7.42 6.29
CA GLY A 121 -15.45 7.72 7.56
C GLY A 121 -16.26 9.03 7.53
N ALA A 122 -16.95 9.30 8.64
CA ALA A 122 -17.53 10.62 8.91
C ALA A 122 -16.45 11.69 9.19
N SER A 123 -15.25 11.25 9.60
CA SER A 123 -14.06 12.07 9.78
C SER A 123 -12.86 11.43 9.05
N TYR A 124 -11.85 12.24 8.71
CA TYR A 124 -10.61 11.69 8.16
C TYR A 124 -9.88 10.91 9.24
N VAL A 125 -9.55 9.65 8.97
CA VAL A 125 -8.60 8.90 9.79
C VAL A 125 -7.26 9.62 9.75
N ALA A 126 -6.63 9.76 10.91
CA ALA A 126 -5.36 10.46 11.05
C ALA A 126 -4.24 9.72 10.30
N THR A 127 -3.31 10.46 9.71
CA THR A 127 -2.21 9.88 8.92
C THR A 127 -1.29 9.05 9.81
N GLU A 128 -1.05 9.51 11.03
CA GLU A 128 -0.32 8.82 12.10
C GLU A 128 -0.95 7.48 12.51
N THR A 129 -2.25 7.28 12.24
CA THR A 129 -2.91 5.97 12.41
C THR A 129 -2.67 5.05 11.21
N LEU A 130 -2.73 5.58 9.98
CA LEU A 130 -2.59 4.79 8.75
C LEU A 130 -1.14 4.39 8.46
N ALA A 131 -0.20 5.30 8.70
CA ALA A 131 1.21 5.15 8.37
C ALA A 131 1.89 3.91 8.98
N PRO A 132 1.85 3.68 10.31
CA PRO A 132 2.50 2.52 10.90
C PRO A 132 1.91 1.18 10.41
N LYS A 133 0.62 1.18 10.06
CA LYS A 133 -0.09 -0.01 9.57
C LYS A 133 0.36 -0.38 8.16
N ALA A 134 0.34 0.59 7.26
CA ALA A 134 0.80 0.40 5.89
C ALA A 134 2.28 -0.01 5.87
N LEU A 135 3.11 0.60 6.73
CA LEU A 135 4.53 0.25 6.86
C LEU A 135 4.73 -1.18 7.40
N THR A 136 3.93 -1.62 8.37
CA THR A 136 3.99 -2.99 8.89
C THR A 136 3.66 -4.01 7.81
N VAL A 137 2.59 -3.77 7.03
CA VAL A 137 2.23 -4.62 5.90
C VAL A 137 3.33 -4.62 4.83
N LEU A 138 3.94 -3.47 4.55
CA LEU A 138 5.04 -3.38 3.59
C LEU A 138 6.25 -4.20 4.03
N ARG A 139 6.71 -4.04 5.28
CA ARG A 139 7.86 -4.79 5.81
C ARG A 139 7.60 -6.30 5.82
N ALA A 140 6.41 -6.71 6.23
CA ALA A 140 6.00 -8.12 6.17
C ALA A 140 6.00 -8.66 4.73
N THR A 141 5.56 -7.85 3.76
CA THR A 141 5.58 -8.21 2.34
C THR A 141 7.00 -8.33 1.81
N GLN A 142 7.90 -7.41 2.16
CA GLN A 142 9.32 -7.49 1.80
C GLN A 142 9.98 -8.76 2.33
N ALA A 143 9.70 -9.14 3.59
CA ALA A 143 10.23 -10.36 4.18
C ALA A 143 9.67 -11.65 3.54
N ALA A 144 8.47 -11.61 2.97
CA ALA A 144 7.79 -12.78 2.43
C ALA A 144 7.99 -12.99 0.92
N VAL A 145 8.51 -11.99 0.20
CA VAL A 145 8.75 -12.07 -1.24
C VAL A 145 10.25 -12.22 -1.51
N PRO A 146 10.69 -13.34 -2.11
CA PRO A 146 12.10 -13.54 -2.43
C PRO A 146 12.64 -12.48 -3.39
N THR A 147 13.88 -12.05 -3.15
CA THR A 147 14.72 -11.28 -4.09
C THR A 147 15.66 -12.22 -4.84
N VAL A 148 16.08 -11.85 -6.05
CA VAL A 148 17.12 -12.56 -6.83
C VAL A 148 18.37 -11.71 -6.98
#